data_AF-X1JQH7-F1
#
_entry.id   AF-X1JQH7-F1
#
_cell.length_a   1.000
_cell.length_b   1.000
_cell.length_c   1.000
_cell.angle_alpha   90.00
_cell.angle_beta   90.00
_cell.angle_gamma   90.00
#
_symmetry.space_group_name_H-M   'P 1'
#
loop_
_entity.id
_entity.type
_entity.pdbx_description
1 polymer ?
#
loop_
_entity_poly.entity_id
_entity_poly.type
_entity_poly.pdbx_seq_one_letter_code
_entity_poly.pdbx_strand_id
1 'polypeptide(L)'
;YLIFFIFLCVMLGRVWVDVSGLAPRDIAQQIIDSGMQIPGFRSSDKIIERILKRYIPTLIIINGFIIAVMSFFADSLGALTSGTGLLIAIGIVHQYSESLAKEMAAMQYPGMRSFLGMD
;
A
#
# COMPACT_ATOMS: atom_id res chain seq x y z
N TYR A 1 -5.48 -21.34 -14.88
CA TYR A 1 -4.49 -20.68 -14.02
C TYR A 1 -4.87 -19.23 -13.69
N LEU A 2 -4.95 -18.31 -14.67
CA LEU A 2 -5.24 -16.89 -14.42
C LEU A 2 -6.52 -16.60 -13.62
N ILE A 3 -7.66 -17.23 -13.95
CA ILE A 3 -8.94 -16.96 -13.25
C ILE A 3 -8.87 -17.42 -11.79
N PHE A 4 -8.29 -18.59 -11.52
CA PHE A 4 -8.09 -19.10 -10.16
C PHE A 4 -7.08 -18.23 -9.38
N PHE A 5 -6.04 -17.75 -10.05
CA PHE A 5 -5.03 -16.86 -9.47
C PHE A 5 -5.61 -15.48 -9.11
N ILE A 6 -6.40 -14.88 -10.01
CA ILE A 6 -7.10 -13.61 -9.76
C ILE A 6 -8.10 -13.78 -8.60
N PHE A 7 -8.87 -14.87 -8.59
CA PHE A 7 -9.81 -15.16 -7.51
C PHE A 7 -9.08 -15.27 -6.16
N LEU A 8 -8.01 -16.05 -6.10
CA LEU A 8 -7.19 -16.19 -4.89
C LEU A 8 -6.59 -14.85 -4.46
N CYS A 9 -6.03 -14.06 -5.39
CA CYS A 9 -5.41 -12.78 -5.11
C CYS A 9 -6.41 -11.75 -4.57
N VAL A 10 -7.63 -11.70 -5.10
CA VAL A 10 -8.70 -10.82 -4.59
C VAL A 10 -9.15 -11.26 -3.18
N MET A 11 -9.29 -12.57 -2.96
CA MET A 11 -9.71 -13.12 -1.66
C MET A 11 -8.64 -12.86 -0.59
N LEU A 12 -7.37 -13.12 -0.92
CA LEU A 12 -6.24 -12.87 -0.03
C LEU A 12 -6.02 -11.37 0.20
N GLY A 13 -6.21 -10.53 -0.82
CA GLY A 13 -6.11 -9.07 -0.70
C GLY A 13 -7.19 -8.48 0.21
N ARG A 14 -8.43 -9.00 0.16
CA ARG A 14 -9.48 -8.64 1.13
C ARG A 14 -9.08 -8.99 2.56
N VAL A 15 -8.62 -10.21 2.79
CA VAL A 15 -8.20 -10.67 4.12
C VAL A 15 -6.99 -9.89 4.62
N TRP A 16 -6.02 -9.62 3.76
CA TRP A 16 -4.81 -8.87 4.13
C TRP A 16 -5.15 -7.47 4.64
N VAL A 17 -6.08 -6.77 3.99
CA VAL A 17 -6.51 -5.43 4.43
C VAL A 17 -7.13 -5.44 5.82
N ASP A 18 -7.91 -6.47 6.15
CA ASP A 18 -8.49 -6.62 7.49
C ASP A 18 -7.43 -6.98 8.53
N VAL A 19 -6.40 -7.77 8.17
CA VAL A 19 -5.33 -8.21 9.07
C VAL A 19 -4.23 -7.14 9.27
N SER A 20 -3.96 -6.32 8.25
CA SER A 20 -2.89 -5.32 8.28
C SER A 20 -3.27 -4.03 9.00
N GLY A 21 -4.46 -3.95 9.61
CA GLY A 21 -4.95 -2.71 10.23
C GLY A 21 -5.11 -1.56 9.23
N LEU A 22 -5.32 -1.89 7.95
CA LEU A 22 -5.59 -0.91 6.88
C LEU A 22 -7.10 -0.74 6.69
N ALA A 23 -7.89 -1.01 7.74
CA ALA A 23 -9.32 -0.80 7.68
C ALA A 23 -9.59 0.67 7.34
N PRO A 24 -10.67 0.97 6.60
CA PRO A 24 -11.02 2.35 6.24
C PRO A 24 -11.06 3.31 7.44
N ARG A 25 -11.35 2.75 8.61
CA ARG A 25 -11.47 3.44 9.88
C ARG A 25 -10.12 3.73 10.53
N ASP A 26 -9.18 2.77 10.46
CA ASP A 26 -7.83 2.92 11.02
C ASP A 26 -7.00 3.93 10.22
N ILE A 27 -7.14 3.93 8.89
CA ILE A 27 -6.48 4.92 8.02
C ILE A 27 -7.12 6.31 8.18
N ALA A 28 -8.46 6.39 8.31
CA ALA A 28 -9.13 7.65 8.58
C ALA A 28 -8.67 8.26 9.91
N GLN A 29 -8.54 7.42 10.95
CA GLN A 29 -8.02 7.82 12.25
C GLN A 29 -6.55 8.27 12.15
N GLN A 30 -5.68 7.51 11.46
CA GLN A 30 -4.28 7.91 11.22
C GLN A 30 -4.17 9.27 10.51
N ILE A 31 -4.98 9.52 9.46
CA ILE A 31 -4.95 10.80 8.73
C ILE A 31 -5.34 11.98 9.64
N ILE A 32 -6.34 11.77 10.51
CA ILE A 32 -6.78 12.78 11.48
C ILE A 32 -5.71 13.00 12.57
N ASP A 33 -5.12 11.92 13.07
CA ASP A 33 -4.11 11.93 14.14
C ASP A 33 -2.79 12.55 13.66
N SER A 34 -2.41 12.39 12.38
CA SER A 34 -1.24 13.06 11.75
C SER A 34 -1.43 14.59 11.55
N GLY A 35 -2.43 15.20 12.19
CA GLY A 35 -2.70 16.63 12.10
C GLY A 35 -3.23 17.09 10.74
N MET A 36 -3.54 16.17 9.82
CA MET A 36 -4.06 16.49 8.49
C MET A 36 -5.55 16.85 8.59
N GLN A 37 -5.85 18.03 9.11
CA GLN A 37 -7.19 18.59 9.14
C GLN A 37 -7.54 19.12 7.75
N ILE A 38 -8.52 18.51 7.08
CA ILE A 38 -9.12 19.09 5.87
C ILE A 38 -9.82 20.39 6.30
N PRO A 39 -9.32 21.58 5.90
CA PRO A 39 -9.90 22.84 6.35
C PRO A 39 -11.28 23.01 5.72
N GLY A 40 -12.33 23.11 6.55
CA GLY A 40 -13.69 23.45 6.10
C GLY A 40 -14.85 22.66 6.69
N PHE A 41 -14.62 21.52 7.36
CA PHE A 41 -15.70 20.77 8.03
C PHE A 41 -15.23 20.19 9.37
N ARG A 42 -16.08 20.25 10.40
CA ARG A 42 -15.85 19.71 11.75
C ARG A 42 -15.63 18.19 11.68
N SER A 43 -14.37 17.76 11.58
CA SER A 43 -13.80 16.42 11.71
C SER A 43 -14.80 15.25 11.75
N SER A 44 -15.54 15.01 10.67
CA SER A 44 -16.39 13.82 10.63
C SER A 44 -15.60 12.66 10.02
N ASP A 45 -14.94 11.91 10.89
CA ASP A 45 -14.39 10.56 10.65
C ASP A 45 -15.26 9.76 9.67
N LYS A 46 -16.59 9.79 9.88
CA LYS A 46 -17.60 9.13 9.05
C LYS A 46 -17.61 9.47 7.55
N ILE A 47 -17.17 10.66 7.14
CA ILE A 47 -17.12 11.02 5.71
C ILE A 47 -15.86 10.43 5.06
N ILE A 48 -14.72 10.55 5.73
CA ILE A 48 -13.44 10.00 5.27
C ILE A 48 -13.52 8.47 5.22
N GLU A 49 -14.06 7.84 6.27
CA GLU A 49 -14.31 6.41 6.34
C GLU A 49 -15.21 5.94 5.18
N ARG A 50 -16.27 6.70 4.84
CA ARG A 50 -17.21 6.33 3.76
C ARG A 50 -16.55 6.36 2.38
N ILE A 51 -15.68 7.34 2.14
CA ILE A 51 -14.92 7.43 0.89
C ILE A 51 -13.95 6.25 0.82
N LEU A 52 -13.19 6.02 1.89
CA LEU A 52 -12.15 5.01 1.93
C LEU A 52 -12.71 3.59 1.87
N LYS A 53 -13.87 3.34 2.48
CA LYS A 53 -14.61 2.07 2.39
C LYS A 53 -15.02 1.70 0.96
N ARG A 54 -15.21 2.70 0.08
CA ARG A 54 -15.49 2.45 -1.34
C ARG A 54 -14.22 2.32 -2.16
N TYR A 55 -13.16 3.05 -1.78
CA TYR A 55 -11.92 3.10 -2.52
C TYR A 55 -11.04 1.86 -2.29
N ILE A 56 -10.89 1.40 -1.04
CA ILE A 56 -10.09 0.21 -0.68
C ILE A 56 -10.46 -1.04 -1.49
N PRO A 57 -11.73 -1.50 -1.55
CA PRO A 57 -12.05 -2.70 -2.31
C PRO A 57 -11.83 -2.52 -3.81
N THR A 58 -12.04 -1.31 -4.34
CA THR A 58 -11.78 -1.00 -5.75
C THR A 58 -10.28 -1.04 -6.07
N LEU A 59 -9.45 -0.49 -5.18
CA LEU A 59 -8.00 -0.52 -5.31
C LEU A 59 -7.42 -1.94 -5.26
N ILE A 60 -7.96 -2.82 -4.41
CA ILE A 60 -7.52 -4.23 -4.33
C ILE A 60 -7.79 -4.93 -5.67
N ILE A 61 -8.97 -4.72 -6.26
CA ILE A 61 -9.35 -5.35 -7.53
C ILE A 61 -8.46 -4.85 -8.67
N ILE A 62 -8.21 -3.54 -8.73
CA ILE A 62 -7.33 -2.93 -9.74
C ILE A 62 -5.89 -3.46 -9.60
N ASN A 63 -5.35 -3.49 -8.37
CA ASN A 63 -4.01 -4.02 -8.12
C ASN A 63 -3.91 -5.51 -8.48
N GLY A 64 -4.90 -6.33 -8.09
CA GLY A 64 -4.92 -7.75 -8.43
C GLY A 64 -4.94 -7.97 -9.95
N PHE A 65 -5.66 -7.13 -10.70
CA PHE A 65 -5.66 -7.17 -12.16
C PHE A 65 -4.30 -6.77 -12.76
N ILE A 66 -3.70 -5.67 -12.29
CA ILE A 66 -2.39 -5.20 -12.76
C ILE A 66 -1.31 -6.26 -12.52
N ILE A 67 -1.26 -6.86 -11.33
CA ILE A 67 -0.27 -7.88 -10.97
C ILE A 67 -0.47 -9.15 -11.81
N ALA A 68 -1.72 -9.55 -12.08
CA ALA A 68 -2.02 -10.69 -12.94
C ALA A 68 -1.54 -10.46 -14.38
N VAL A 69 -1.76 -9.25 -14.92
CA VAL A 69 -1.27 -8.86 -16.25
C VAL A 69 0.26 -8.81 -16.27
N MET A 70 0.90 -8.16 -15.29
CA MET A 70 2.35 -8.11 -15.17
C MET A 70 2.99 -9.49 -15.09
N SER A 71 2.39 -10.41 -14.32
CA SER A 71 2.90 -11.78 -14.19
C SER A 71 2.84 -12.52 -15.53
N PHE A 72 1.75 -12.36 -16.30
CA PHE A 72 1.62 -12.95 -17.63
C PHE A 72 2.69 -12.42 -18.62
N PHE A 73 2.96 -11.12 -18.59
CA PHE A 73 4.04 -10.54 -19.39
C PHE A 73 5.42 -11.04 -18.96
N ALA A 74 5.67 -11.14 -17.65
CA ALA A 74 6.94 -11.62 -17.13
C ALA A 74 7.20 -13.10 -17.46
N ASP A 75 6.16 -13.95 -17.43
CA ASP A 75 6.25 -15.34 -17.86
C ASP A 75 6.50 -15.44 -19.39
N SER A 76 5.91 -14.54 -20.19
CA SER A 76 6.15 -14.48 -21.64
C SER A 76 7.55 -14.00 -22.02
N LEU A 77 8.24 -13.24 -21.15
CA LEU A 77 9.60 -12.76 -21.38
C LEU A 77 10.68 -13.81 -21.04
N GLY A 78 10.29 -15.01 -20.58
CA GLY A 78 11.21 -16.14 -20.41
C GLY A 78 12.11 -16.03 -19.18
N ALA A 79 11.63 -15.45 -18.08
CA ALA A 79 12.37 -15.46 -16.82
C ALA A 79 12.54 -16.91 -16.32
N LEU A 80 13.80 -17.31 -16.07
CA LEU A 80 14.19 -18.62 -15.51
C LEU A 80 13.58 -18.90 -14.12
N THR A 81 13.07 -17.86 -13.48
CA THR A 81 12.30 -17.85 -12.23
C THR A 81 10.91 -17.32 -12.57
N SER A 82 9.82 -17.95 -12.07
CA SER A 82 8.44 -17.47 -12.25
C SER A 82 8.38 -15.95 -12.10
N GLY A 83 7.82 -15.25 -13.08
CA GLY A 83 7.92 -13.78 -13.19
C GLY A 83 7.45 -13.03 -11.94
N THR A 84 6.52 -13.64 -11.19
CA THR A 84 6.03 -13.15 -9.90
C THR A 84 7.12 -13.13 -8.81
N GLY A 85 8.01 -14.12 -8.75
CA GLY A 85 9.08 -14.20 -7.75
C GLY A 85 10.14 -13.11 -7.94
N LEU A 86 10.45 -12.76 -9.19
CA LEU A 86 11.40 -11.68 -9.49
C LEU A 86 10.83 -10.31 -9.11
N LEU A 87 9.55 -10.05 -9.40
CA LEU A 87 8.88 -8.80 -9.01
C LEU A 87 8.80 -8.64 -7.50
N ILE A 88 8.52 -9.72 -6.76
CA ILE A 88 8.54 -9.70 -5.30
C ILE A 88 9.96 -9.41 -4.80
N ALA A 89 10.98 -10.09 -5.34
CA ALA A 89 12.37 -9.87 -4.92
C ALA A 89 12.82 -8.42 -5.12
N ILE A 90 12.54 -7.83 -6.29
CA ILE A 90 12.92 -6.43 -6.56
C ILE A 90 12.13 -5.46 -5.67
N GLY A 91 10.85 -5.76 -5.39
CA GLY A 91 10.02 -4.98 -4.49
C GLY A 91 10.56 -4.96 -3.05
N ILE A 92 10.94 -6.12 -2.52
CA ILE A 92 11.54 -6.23 -1.18
C ILE A 92 12.85 -5.45 -1.12
N VAL A 93 13.72 -5.58 -2.13
CA VAL A 93 15.00 -4.86 -2.18
C VAL A 93 14.77 -3.34 -2.20
N HIS A 94 13.85 -2.86 -3.04
CA HIS A 94 13.52 -1.43 -3.10
C HIS A 94 12.96 -0.91 -1.77
N GLN A 95 12.03 -1.63 -1.15
CA GLN A 95 11.44 -1.24 0.12
C GLN A 95 12.48 -1.20 1.25
N TYR A 96 13.42 -2.15 1.25
CA TYR A 96 14.52 -2.17 2.19
C TYR A 96 15.48 -0.99 1.97
N SER A 97 15.81 -0.67 0.72
CA SER A 97 16.61 0.51 0.38
C SER A 97 15.97 1.81 0.83
N GLU A 98 14.66 1.99 0.65
CA GLU A 98 13.93 3.16 1.14
C GLU A 98 13.93 3.25 2.67
N SER A 99 13.74 2.13 3.37
CA SER A 99 13.76 2.10 4.83
C SER A 99 15.12 2.54 5.37
N LEU A 100 16.21 2.02 4.79
CA LEU A 100 17.56 2.44 5.15
C LEU A 100 17.84 3.90 4.82
N ALA A 101 17.36 4.39 3.67
CA ALA A 101 17.51 5.79 3.29
C ALA A 101 16.78 6.73 4.29
N LYS A 102 15.59 6.33 4.77
CA LYS A 102 14.85 7.06 5.80
C LYS A 102 15.58 7.07 7.14
N GLU A 103 16.14 5.93 7.56
CA GLU A 103 16.95 5.85 8.79
C GLU A 103 18.22 6.71 8.70
N MET A 104 18.94 6.66 7.59
CA MET A 104 20.12 7.50 7.36
C MET A 104 19.74 8.98 7.32
N ALA A 105 18.66 9.36 6.65
CA ALA A 105 18.18 10.75 6.64
C ALA A 105 17.78 11.22 8.06
N ALA A 106 17.15 10.36 8.85
CA ALA A 106 16.77 10.64 10.22
C ALA A 106 17.98 10.78 11.18
N MET A 107 19.09 10.09 10.90
CA MET A 107 20.34 10.22 11.66
C MET A 107 21.21 11.41 11.19
N GLN A 108 21.22 11.72 9.89
CA GLN A 108 22.07 12.75 9.29
C GLN A 108 21.57 14.18 9.56
N TYR A 109 20.26 14.39 9.76
CA TYR A 109 19.66 15.71 9.97
C TYR A 109 18.77 15.80 11.22
N PRO A 110 19.36 15.91 12.43
CA PRO A 110 18.59 16.02 13.68
C PRO A 110 17.69 17.27 13.77
N GLY A 111 17.94 18.31 12.95
CA GLY A 111 17.14 19.55 12.90
C GLY A 111 16.03 19.59 11.84
N MET A 112 15.94 18.62 10.92
CA MET A 112 14.90 18.58 9.88
C MET A 112 13.67 17.78 10.32
N ARG A 113 13.71 17.21 11.53
CA ARG A 113 12.58 16.55 12.21
C ARG A 113 11.32 17.41 12.25
N SER A 114 11.48 18.72 12.42
CA SER A 114 10.35 19.66 12.52
C SER A 114 9.71 20.03 11.16
N PHE A 115 10.42 19.86 10.03
CA PHE A 115 9.89 20.18 8.69
C PHE A 115 9.32 18.96 7.97
N LEU A 116 9.72 17.75 8.40
CA LEU A 116 9.26 16.49 7.81
C LEU A 116 8.04 15.86 8.50
N GLY A 117 7.47 16.50 9.53
CA GLY A 117 6.20 16.10 10.15
C GLY A 117 6.23 14.72 10.80
N MET A 118 7.32 14.40 11.53
CA MET A 118 7.33 13.28 12.48
C MET A 118 7.04 13.81 13.89
N ASP A 119 5.80 14.26 14.08
CA ASP A 119 5.05 14.27 15.34
C ASP A 119 3.63 13.76 15.03
#